data_AF-A0A3C1KIJ6-F1
#
_entry.id   AF-A0A3C1KIJ6-F1
#
_cell.length_a   1.000
_cell.length_b   1.000
_cell.length_c   1.000
_cell.angle_alpha   90.00
_cell.angle_beta   90.00
_cell.angle_gamma   90.00
#
_symmetry.space_group_name_H-M   'P 1'
#
loop_
_entity.id
_entity.type
_entity.pdbx_description
1 polymer ?
#
loop_
_entity_poly.entity_id
_entity_poly.type
_entity_poly.pdbx_seq_one_letter_code
_entity_poly.pdbx_strand_id
1 'polypeptide(L)'
;MLLVHGGGWERRSRDDMTRLARYYVGKGYVVLNASYRFAPGAKYPAQVYDLQQAMHWLHREASELQLDTQRIAAFGYSAGAHLLSLMALAAGTGDDLDRPWGGAQTRPAVVIAGGSPMDLRKYPGGKLVPQFLGGRITEIPETFAAASPVTRVHAGAPPFYLFHGGADTLVTIDHAEEFVSALQAHDVPVDLKRLPARGHILTFLTVGSALPAADTFLQRYLQDPAG
;
A
#
# COMPACT_ATOMS: atom_id res chain seq x y z
N MET A 1 9.88 9.12 -0.66
CA MET A 1 8.54 8.56 -0.36
C MET A 1 7.85 8.18 -1.66
N LEU A 2 7.39 6.94 -1.78
CA LEU A 2 6.58 6.46 -2.89
C LEU A 2 5.09 6.72 -2.59
N LEU A 3 4.39 7.46 -3.46
CA LEU A 3 2.94 7.68 -3.38
C LEU A 3 2.21 6.88 -4.46
N VAL A 4 1.12 6.21 -4.07
CA VAL A 4 0.33 5.39 -4.99
C VAL A 4 -1.16 5.71 -4.84
N HIS A 5 -1.77 6.13 -5.94
CA HIS A 5 -3.17 6.53 -5.98
C HIS A 5 -4.14 5.35 -5.92
N GLY A 6 -5.36 5.60 -5.42
CA GLY A 6 -6.48 4.66 -5.50
C GLY A 6 -7.13 4.63 -6.88
N GLY A 7 -8.35 4.10 -6.99
CA GLY A 7 -9.07 4.06 -8.28
C GLY A 7 -9.55 2.67 -8.71
N GLY A 8 -9.56 1.70 -7.79
CA GLY A 8 -10.10 0.37 -8.05
C GLY A 8 -9.34 -0.39 -9.15
N TRP A 9 -8.03 -0.13 -9.28
CA TRP A 9 -7.16 -0.77 -10.27
C TRP A 9 -7.51 -0.52 -11.75
N GLU A 10 -8.56 0.27 -12.06
CA GLU A 10 -9.06 0.46 -13.42
C GLU A 10 -9.08 1.92 -13.89
N ARG A 11 -8.87 2.89 -12.99
CA ARG A 11 -8.99 4.33 -13.30
C ARG A 11 -8.23 5.22 -12.31
N ARG A 12 -8.44 6.54 -12.44
CA ARG A 12 -7.79 7.67 -11.73
C ARG A 12 -6.34 7.88 -12.17
N SER A 13 -5.68 8.84 -11.56
CA SER A 13 -4.29 9.16 -11.84
C SER A 13 -3.57 9.56 -10.57
N ARG A 14 -2.25 9.62 -10.65
CA ARG A 14 -1.37 10.17 -9.61
C ARG A 14 -1.74 11.60 -9.19
N ASP A 15 -2.49 12.34 -10.01
CA ASP A 15 -2.86 13.73 -9.72
C ASP A 15 -3.76 13.84 -8.49
N ASP A 16 -4.55 12.80 -8.19
CA ASP A 16 -5.36 12.71 -6.96
C ASP A 16 -4.49 12.83 -5.70
N MET A 17 -3.20 12.43 -5.79
CA MET A 17 -2.24 12.47 -4.68
C MET A 17 -1.45 13.78 -4.60
N THR A 18 -1.66 14.74 -5.52
CA THR A 18 -0.83 15.97 -5.62
C THR A 18 -0.81 16.79 -4.33
N ARG A 19 -1.96 16.92 -3.64
CA ARG A 19 -2.00 17.66 -2.35
C ARG A 19 -1.15 16.96 -1.29
N LEU A 20 -1.19 15.64 -1.24
CA LEU A 20 -0.39 14.85 -0.31
C LEU A 20 1.10 14.89 -0.68
N ALA A 21 1.41 14.85 -1.98
CA ALA A 21 2.78 15.02 -2.47
C ALA A 21 3.36 16.36 -2.01
N ARG A 22 2.63 17.47 -2.20
CA ARG A 22 3.06 18.80 -1.74
C ARG A 22 3.22 18.86 -0.23
N TYR A 23 2.33 18.21 0.53
CA TYR A 23 2.45 18.12 1.98
C TYR A 23 3.78 17.49 2.41
N TYR A 24 4.14 16.33 1.86
CA TYR A 24 5.38 15.64 2.22
C TYR A 24 6.63 16.34 1.64
N VAL A 25 6.55 16.95 0.46
CA VAL A 25 7.62 17.83 -0.05
C VAL A 25 7.87 19.00 0.91
N GLY A 26 6.81 19.64 1.42
CA GLY A 26 6.92 20.69 2.44
C GLY A 26 7.52 20.22 3.78
N LYS A 27 7.63 18.91 3.99
CA LYS A 27 8.27 18.28 5.15
C LYS A 27 9.68 17.74 4.86
N GLY A 28 10.24 18.06 3.69
CA GLY A 28 11.60 17.67 3.31
C GLY A 28 11.72 16.30 2.65
N TYR A 29 10.61 15.64 2.29
CA TYR A 29 10.66 14.39 1.54
C TYR A 29 10.81 14.65 0.03
N VAL A 30 11.67 13.87 -0.63
CA VAL A 30 11.54 13.64 -2.07
C VAL A 30 10.37 12.69 -2.31
N VAL A 31 9.46 13.05 -3.21
CA VAL A 31 8.23 12.30 -3.48
C VAL A 31 8.23 11.74 -4.91
N LEU A 32 8.15 10.41 -5.00
CA LEU A 32 7.88 9.69 -6.24
C LEU A 32 6.37 9.41 -6.32
N ASN A 33 5.64 10.23 -7.09
CA ASN A 33 4.19 10.07 -7.27
C ASN A 33 3.90 9.15 -8.48
N ALA A 34 3.70 7.86 -8.20
CA ALA A 34 3.70 6.82 -9.21
C ALA A 34 2.32 6.55 -9.83
N SER A 35 2.33 5.99 -11.04
CA SER A 35 1.16 5.43 -11.72
C SER A 35 1.43 3.96 -12.03
N TYR A 36 0.37 3.18 -12.22
CA TYR A 36 0.43 1.76 -12.54
C TYR A 36 -0.56 1.42 -13.66
N ARG A 37 -0.33 0.32 -14.38
CA ARG A 37 -1.19 -0.13 -15.47
C ARG A 37 -2.57 -0.55 -14.96
N PHE A 38 -3.62 -0.36 -15.75
CA PHE A 38 -4.99 -0.62 -15.31
C PHE A 38 -5.56 -1.94 -15.84
N ALA A 39 -6.36 -2.60 -15.00
CA ALA A 39 -7.26 -3.66 -15.43
C ALA A 39 -8.43 -3.06 -16.24
N PRO A 40 -9.00 -3.81 -17.21
CA PRO A 40 -8.65 -5.18 -17.62
C PRO A 40 -7.41 -5.29 -18.53
N GLY A 41 -6.85 -4.17 -19.01
CA GLY A 41 -5.73 -4.18 -19.96
C GLY A 41 -4.46 -4.83 -19.40
N ALA A 42 -4.20 -4.62 -18.11
CA ALA A 42 -3.19 -5.32 -17.34
C ALA A 42 -3.83 -5.90 -16.08
N LYS A 43 -3.83 -7.22 -15.93
CA LYS A 43 -4.38 -7.91 -14.76
C LYS A 43 -3.32 -8.07 -13.68
N TYR A 44 -3.73 -8.33 -12.44
CA TYR A 44 -2.84 -8.77 -11.38
C TYR A 44 -1.93 -9.91 -11.87
N PRO A 45 -0.61 -9.91 -11.56
CA PRO A 45 0.12 -8.99 -10.67
C PRO A 45 0.80 -7.77 -11.34
N ALA A 46 0.44 -7.41 -12.58
CA ALA A 46 1.17 -6.39 -13.36
C ALA A 46 1.37 -5.05 -12.63
N GLN A 47 0.39 -4.63 -11.83
CA GLN A 47 0.43 -3.39 -11.05
C GLN A 47 1.46 -3.44 -9.92
N VAL A 48 1.62 -4.60 -9.26
CA VAL A 48 2.64 -4.78 -8.22
C VAL A 48 4.03 -4.71 -8.85
N TYR A 49 4.19 -5.33 -10.03
CA TYR A 49 5.42 -5.25 -10.82
C TYR A 49 5.75 -3.81 -11.26
N ASP A 50 4.75 -2.97 -11.52
CA ASP A 50 4.98 -1.55 -11.84
C ASP A 50 5.56 -0.81 -10.63
N LEU A 51 5.05 -1.08 -9.41
CA LEU A 51 5.56 -0.47 -8.18
C LEU A 51 6.96 -0.96 -7.80
N GLN A 52 7.21 -2.25 -8.00
CA GLN A 52 8.54 -2.83 -7.82
C GLN A 52 9.57 -2.18 -8.76
N GLN A 53 9.23 -2.01 -10.03
CA GLN A 53 10.09 -1.29 -10.98
C GLN A 53 10.27 0.18 -10.60
N ALA A 54 9.25 0.83 -10.03
CA ALA A 54 9.38 2.19 -9.51
C ALA A 54 10.37 2.26 -8.33
N MET A 55 10.39 1.26 -7.45
CA MET A 55 11.40 1.14 -6.40
C MET A 55 12.80 0.95 -7.00
N HIS A 56 12.99 0.06 -7.97
CA HIS A 56 14.30 -0.11 -8.63
C HIS A 56 14.75 1.17 -9.34
N TRP A 57 13.83 1.90 -9.98
CA TRP A 57 14.13 3.22 -10.54
C TRP A 57 14.64 4.15 -9.45
N LEU A 58 13.93 4.27 -8.32
CA LEU A 58 14.35 5.11 -7.20
C LEU A 58 15.75 4.74 -6.70
N HIS A 59 16.04 3.45 -6.52
CA HIS A 59 17.38 2.99 -6.09
C HIS A 59 18.48 3.33 -7.10
N ARG A 60 18.20 3.23 -8.40
CA ARG A 60 19.16 3.58 -9.45
C ARG A 60 19.43 5.08 -9.49
N GLU A 61 18.39 5.91 -9.36
CA GLU A 61 18.53 7.37 -9.39
C GLU A 61 19.01 7.95 -8.04
N ALA A 62 19.11 7.13 -6.99
CA ALA A 62 19.34 7.60 -5.63
C ALA A 62 20.62 8.43 -5.47
N SER A 63 21.71 8.07 -6.16
CA SER A 63 22.96 8.83 -6.05
C SER A 63 22.84 10.21 -6.71
N GLU A 64 22.20 10.30 -7.87
CA GLU A 64 22.02 11.57 -8.58
C GLU A 64 21.06 12.49 -7.84
N LEU A 65 19.99 11.91 -7.30
CA LEU A 65 18.95 12.63 -6.57
C LEU A 65 19.26 12.80 -5.06
N GLN A 66 20.43 12.35 -4.60
CA GLN A 66 20.88 12.40 -3.21
C GLN A 66 19.84 11.79 -2.22
N LEU A 67 19.28 10.64 -2.59
CA LEU A 67 18.25 9.94 -1.81
C LEU A 67 18.88 8.95 -0.84
N ASP A 68 18.43 8.98 0.40
CA ASP A 68 18.67 7.89 1.33
C ASP A 68 17.70 6.73 1.04
N THR A 69 18.25 5.67 0.44
CA THR A 69 17.50 4.46 0.08
C THR A 69 17.14 3.58 1.28
N GLN A 70 17.73 3.80 2.46
CA GLN A 70 17.34 3.11 3.69
C GLN A 70 16.09 3.73 4.33
N ARG A 71 15.70 4.93 3.91
CA ARG A 71 14.61 5.72 4.52
C ARG A 71 13.43 5.94 3.58
N ILE A 72 13.09 4.91 2.79
CA ILE A 72 11.98 5.00 1.84
C ILE A 72 10.66 4.66 2.53
N ALA A 73 9.81 5.67 2.77
CA ALA A 73 8.40 5.45 3.12
C ALA A 73 7.54 5.21 1.87
N ALA A 74 6.47 4.44 2.04
CA ALA A 74 5.41 4.27 1.04
C ALA A 74 4.06 4.73 1.61
N PHE A 75 3.25 5.41 0.79
CA PHE A 75 1.90 5.83 1.17
C PHE A 75 0.92 5.54 0.04
N GLY A 76 -0.16 4.83 0.37
CA GLY A 76 -1.24 4.57 -0.57
C GLY A 76 -2.63 4.79 0.02
N TYR A 77 -3.60 4.90 -0.87
CA TYR A 77 -5.01 4.88 -0.52
C TYR A 77 -5.81 3.88 -1.36
N SER A 78 -6.75 3.17 -0.75
CA SER A 78 -7.66 2.23 -1.44
C SER A 78 -6.87 1.20 -2.25
N ALA A 79 -7.18 1.02 -3.54
CA ALA A 79 -6.43 0.16 -4.46
C ALA A 79 -4.91 0.39 -4.44
N GLY A 80 -4.44 1.64 -4.29
CA GLY A 80 -3.01 1.96 -4.21
C GLY A 80 -2.36 1.51 -2.91
N ALA A 81 -3.09 1.61 -1.79
CA ALA A 81 -2.65 1.05 -0.51
C ALA A 81 -2.54 -0.47 -0.59
N HIS A 82 -3.52 -1.13 -1.20
CA HIS A 82 -3.50 -2.57 -1.41
C HIS A 82 -2.29 -3.02 -2.23
N LEU A 83 -1.99 -2.35 -3.35
CA LEU A 83 -0.84 -2.68 -4.20
C LEU A 83 0.49 -2.47 -3.47
N LEU A 84 0.61 -1.38 -2.69
CA LEU A 84 1.80 -1.13 -1.87
C LEU A 84 1.97 -2.18 -0.77
N SER A 85 0.90 -2.57 -0.10
CA SER A 85 0.94 -3.62 0.92
C SER A 85 1.41 -4.94 0.32
N LEU A 86 0.90 -5.33 -0.86
CA LEU A 86 1.37 -6.54 -1.56
C LEU A 86 2.86 -6.46 -1.91
N MET A 87 3.32 -5.33 -2.47
CA MET A 87 4.74 -5.14 -2.79
C MET A 87 5.62 -5.24 -1.53
N ALA A 88 5.21 -4.56 -0.45
CA ALA A 88 5.98 -4.49 0.79
C ALA A 88 6.09 -5.86 1.48
N LEU A 89 5.02 -6.66 1.46
CA LEU A 89 4.98 -8.01 2.04
C LEU A 89 5.65 -9.07 1.16
N ALA A 90 5.77 -8.85 -0.15
CA ALA A 90 6.50 -9.76 -1.04
C ALA A 90 8.01 -9.49 -1.08
N ALA A 91 8.43 -8.24 -0.84
CA ALA A 91 9.81 -7.81 -1.04
C ALA A 91 10.82 -8.69 -0.28
N GLY A 92 11.68 -9.40 -1.00
CA GLY A 92 12.76 -10.21 -0.45
C GLY A 92 12.32 -11.54 0.17
N THR A 93 11.09 -12.00 -0.07
CA THR A 93 10.63 -13.33 0.36
C THR A 93 11.07 -14.43 -0.62
N GLY A 94 11.38 -14.08 -1.86
CA GLY A 94 11.67 -15.02 -2.93
C GLY A 94 10.44 -15.74 -3.49
N ASP A 95 9.21 -15.34 -3.10
CA ASP A 95 7.96 -15.87 -3.63
C ASP A 95 7.70 -15.46 -5.09
N ASP A 96 6.62 -15.95 -5.69
CA ASP A 96 6.27 -15.65 -7.09
C ASP A 96 5.99 -14.16 -7.34
N LEU A 97 5.51 -13.42 -6.33
CA LEU A 97 5.21 -12.00 -6.46
C LEU A 97 6.49 -11.16 -6.32
N ASP A 98 7.50 -11.67 -5.61
CA ASP A 98 8.86 -11.12 -5.51
C ASP A 98 9.68 -11.32 -6.80
N ARG A 99 9.10 -11.93 -7.84
CA ARG A 99 9.74 -12.17 -9.15
C ARG A 99 8.85 -11.67 -10.31
N PRO A 100 9.44 -11.20 -11.43
CA PRO A 100 10.89 -11.06 -11.66
C PRO A 100 11.47 -9.73 -11.15
N TRP A 101 10.61 -8.82 -10.68
CA TRP A 101 11.00 -7.44 -10.34
C TRP A 101 11.05 -7.16 -8.85
N GLY A 102 10.85 -8.12 -7.95
CA GLY A 102 10.96 -7.87 -6.51
C GLY A 102 12.42 -7.74 -6.04
N GLY A 103 12.69 -8.28 -4.86
CA GLY A 103 13.96 -8.20 -4.15
C GLY A 103 13.86 -7.33 -2.90
N ALA A 104 14.82 -7.51 -1.97
CA ALA A 104 14.82 -6.79 -0.70
C ALA A 104 14.83 -5.27 -0.86
N GLN A 105 15.43 -4.74 -1.95
CA GLN A 105 15.43 -3.32 -2.25
C GLN A 105 14.04 -2.75 -2.60
N THR A 106 13.05 -3.57 -2.96
CA THR A 106 11.69 -3.06 -3.17
C THR A 106 10.92 -2.88 -1.86
N ARG A 107 11.52 -3.25 -0.71
CA ARG A 107 10.89 -3.11 0.61
C ARG A 107 10.98 -1.66 1.08
N PRO A 108 9.85 -0.96 1.31
CA PRO A 108 9.89 0.32 2.01
C PRO A 108 10.24 0.11 3.49
N ALA A 109 10.89 1.10 4.11
CA ALA A 109 11.17 1.10 5.55
C ALA A 109 9.88 1.20 6.39
N VAL A 110 8.82 1.81 5.85
CA VAL A 110 7.53 1.99 6.52
C VAL A 110 6.41 2.19 5.50
N VAL A 111 5.21 1.67 5.81
CA VAL A 111 4.03 1.77 4.95
C VAL A 111 2.91 2.54 5.65
N ILE A 112 2.32 3.52 4.96
CA ILE A 112 1.06 4.15 5.32
C ILE A 112 -0.04 3.67 4.35
N ALA A 113 -1.06 3.00 4.88
CA ALA A 113 -2.13 2.43 4.07
C ALA A 113 -3.51 2.91 4.56
N GLY A 114 -4.21 3.65 3.71
CA GLY A 114 -5.55 4.16 4.00
C GLY A 114 -6.66 3.45 3.26
N GLY A 115 -7.76 3.10 3.93
CA GLY A 115 -8.95 2.55 3.27
C GLY A 115 -8.68 1.30 2.41
N SER A 116 -7.68 0.50 2.79
CA SER A 116 -7.10 -0.52 1.92
C SER A 116 -7.91 -1.82 1.98
N PRO A 117 -8.30 -2.43 0.84
CA PRO A 117 -8.84 -3.78 0.86
C PRO A 117 -7.70 -4.75 1.15
N MET A 118 -7.66 -5.35 2.35
CA MET A 118 -6.60 -6.29 2.75
C MET A 118 -6.95 -7.76 2.48
N ASP A 119 -8.21 -8.05 2.12
CA ASP A 119 -8.66 -9.41 1.82
C ASP A 119 -9.64 -9.44 0.64
N LEU A 120 -9.15 -9.67 -0.56
CA LEU A 120 -9.99 -9.69 -1.75
C LEU A 120 -11.00 -10.85 -1.78
N ARG A 121 -10.82 -11.89 -0.94
CA ARG A 121 -11.75 -13.02 -0.83
C ARG A 121 -13.14 -12.59 -0.32
N LYS A 122 -13.23 -11.44 0.35
CA LYS A 122 -14.48 -10.83 0.81
C LYS A 122 -15.34 -10.24 -0.32
N TYR A 123 -14.82 -10.22 -1.55
CA TYR A 123 -15.52 -9.74 -2.74
C TYR A 123 -15.79 -10.90 -3.72
N PRO A 124 -16.64 -11.88 -3.36
CA PRO A 124 -16.92 -13.04 -4.23
C PRO A 124 -17.72 -12.66 -5.49
N GLY A 125 -18.29 -11.44 -5.54
CA GLY A 125 -19.09 -10.94 -6.64
C GLY A 125 -18.66 -9.56 -7.14
N GLY A 126 -19.51 -8.94 -7.96
CA GLY A 126 -19.21 -7.65 -8.59
C GLY A 126 -18.24 -7.78 -9.77
N LYS A 127 -17.93 -6.64 -10.40
CA LYS A 127 -17.06 -6.59 -11.59
C LYS A 127 -15.60 -6.30 -11.26
N LEU A 128 -15.36 -5.47 -10.25
CA LEU A 128 -14.07 -4.82 -10.03
C LEU A 128 -12.94 -5.83 -9.70
N VAL A 129 -13.13 -6.65 -8.67
CA VAL A 129 -12.11 -7.63 -8.24
C VAL A 129 -11.93 -8.75 -9.28
N PRO A 130 -12.99 -9.38 -9.83
CA PRO A 130 -12.81 -10.37 -10.89
C PRO A 130 -12.13 -9.83 -12.14
N GLN A 131 -12.39 -8.57 -12.53
CA GLN A 131 -11.72 -7.93 -13.65
C GLN A 131 -10.22 -7.70 -13.37
N PHE A 132 -9.90 -7.27 -12.15
CA PHE A 132 -8.52 -7.07 -11.71
C PHE A 132 -7.73 -8.39 -11.69
N LEU A 133 -8.33 -9.46 -11.16
CA LEU A 133 -7.68 -10.77 -11.01
C LEU A 133 -7.78 -11.66 -12.26
N GLY A 134 -8.71 -11.37 -13.16
CA GLY A 134 -8.89 -12.09 -14.41
C GLY A 134 -9.82 -13.30 -14.35
N GLY A 135 -10.59 -13.47 -13.28
CA GLY A 135 -11.53 -14.57 -13.08
C GLY A 135 -12.34 -14.41 -11.79
N ARG A 136 -13.35 -15.25 -11.58
CA ARG A 136 -14.17 -15.25 -10.36
C ARG A 136 -13.51 -16.04 -9.24
N ILE A 137 -13.86 -15.76 -8.00
CA ILE A 137 -13.31 -16.49 -6.84
C ILE A 137 -13.57 -18.00 -6.90
N THR A 138 -14.67 -18.43 -7.52
CA THR A 138 -15.00 -19.84 -7.72
C THR A 138 -14.14 -20.53 -8.77
N GLU A 139 -13.42 -19.76 -9.59
CA GLU A 139 -12.54 -20.26 -10.68
C GLU A 139 -11.07 -20.16 -10.28
N ILE A 140 -10.70 -19.08 -9.57
CA ILE A 140 -9.30 -18.76 -9.21
C ILE A 140 -9.15 -18.41 -7.71
N PRO A 141 -9.58 -19.29 -6.78
CA PRO A 141 -9.56 -18.99 -5.33
C PRO A 141 -8.15 -18.69 -4.83
N GLU A 142 -7.14 -19.41 -5.33
CA GLU A 142 -5.73 -19.21 -4.99
C GLU A 142 -5.22 -17.84 -5.45
N THR A 143 -5.69 -17.30 -6.58
CA THR A 143 -5.33 -15.95 -7.03
C THR A 143 -5.96 -14.88 -6.15
N PHE A 144 -7.19 -15.10 -5.65
CA PHE A 144 -7.79 -14.20 -4.66
C PHE A 144 -7.00 -14.18 -3.37
N ALA A 145 -6.62 -15.35 -2.84
CA ALA A 145 -5.75 -15.45 -1.68
C ALA A 145 -4.36 -14.82 -1.94
N ALA A 146 -3.79 -15.06 -3.12
CA ALA A 146 -2.53 -14.49 -3.57
C ALA A 146 -2.62 -12.99 -3.88
N ALA A 147 -3.81 -12.39 -3.96
CA ALA A 147 -3.95 -10.94 -4.07
C ALA A 147 -4.43 -10.30 -2.75
N SER A 148 -4.55 -11.06 -1.66
CA SER A 148 -4.93 -10.52 -0.35
C SER A 148 -3.69 -10.23 0.52
N PRO A 149 -3.37 -8.97 0.88
CA PRO A 149 -2.29 -8.66 1.82
C PRO A 149 -2.33 -9.45 3.13
N VAL A 150 -3.52 -9.70 3.69
CA VAL A 150 -3.67 -10.39 4.99
C VAL A 150 -3.10 -11.81 4.99
N THR A 151 -3.00 -12.48 3.84
CA THR A 151 -2.46 -13.85 3.73
C THR A 151 -0.94 -13.88 3.60
N ARG A 152 -0.28 -12.72 3.50
CA ARG A 152 1.17 -12.59 3.26
C ARG A 152 1.97 -12.05 4.43
N VAL A 153 1.34 -11.82 5.58
CA VAL A 153 2.07 -11.27 6.72
C VAL A 153 3.14 -12.26 7.18
N HIS A 154 4.33 -11.74 7.46
CA HIS A 154 5.46 -12.48 8.00
C HIS A 154 6.28 -11.58 8.91
N ALA A 155 7.11 -12.16 9.79
CA ALA A 155 7.89 -11.41 10.80
C ALA A 155 8.94 -10.44 10.22
N GLY A 156 9.22 -10.50 8.92
CA GLY A 156 10.14 -9.62 8.22
C GLY A 156 9.46 -8.46 7.46
N ALA A 157 8.14 -8.33 7.60
CA ALA A 157 7.38 -7.25 6.97
C ALA A 157 7.74 -5.89 7.60
N PRO A 158 7.67 -4.77 6.84
CA PRO A 158 7.90 -3.45 7.41
C PRO A 158 6.76 -3.03 8.35
N PRO A 159 6.99 -2.05 9.24
CA PRO A 159 5.95 -1.42 10.04
C PRO A 159 4.82 -0.80 9.19
N PHE A 160 3.58 -0.89 9.67
CA PHE A 160 2.40 -0.32 9.01
C PHE A 160 1.68 0.72 9.87
N TYR A 161 1.35 1.86 9.27
CA TYR A 161 0.35 2.78 9.81
C TYR A 161 -0.92 2.68 8.95
N LEU A 162 -2.02 2.29 9.57
CA LEU A 162 -3.32 2.16 8.95
C LEU A 162 -4.22 3.31 9.35
N PHE A 163 -5.05 3.79 8.42
CA PHE A 163 -6.16 4.66 8.75
C PHE A 163 -7.39 4.31 7.92
N HIS A 164 -8.55 4.32 8.55
CA HIS A 164 -9.74 3.75 7.91
C HIS A 164 -11.02 4.37 8.44
N GLY A 165 -11.99 4.54 7.55
CA GLY A 165 -13.30 5.08 7.87
C GLY A 165 -14.18 4.05 8.59
N GLY A 166 -14.77 4.41 9.73
CA GLY A 166 -15.67 3.52 10.46
C GLY A 166 -17.04 3.32 9.77
N ALA A 167 -17.42 4.23 8.86
CA ALA A 167 -18.63 4.16 8.06
C ALA A 167 -18.32 3.81 6.58
N ASP A 168 -17.18 3.19 6.32
CA ASP A 168 -16.79 2.74 4.99
C ASP A 168 -17.57 1.47 4.61
N THR A 169 -18.41 1.58 3.58
CA THR A 169 -19.22 0.48 3.04
C THR A 169 -18.62 -0.12 1.77
N LEU A 170 -17.57 0.49 1.20
CA LEU A 170 -16.89 -0.03 0.01
C LEU A 170 -15.77 -0.98 0.41
N VAL A 171 -14.97 -0.55 1.38
CA VAL A 171 -13.95 -1.36 2.04
C VAL A 171 -14.24 -1.28 3.52
N THR A 172 -14.94 -2.29 4.03
CA THR A 172 -15.35 -2.31 5.43
C THR A 172 -14.15 -2.31 6.38
N ILE A 173 -14.36 -1.80 7.60
CA ILE A 173 -13.31 -1.56 8.59
C ILE A 173 -12.58 -2.85 9.03
N ASP A 174 -13.27 -3.98 8.94
CA ASP A 174 -12.76 -5.32 9.25
C ASP A 174 -11.54 -5.69 8.41
N HIS A 175 -11.38 -5.17 7.19
CA HIS A 175 -10.13 -5.32 6.43
C HIS A 175 -8.91 -4.76 7.16
N ALA A 176 -9.05 -3.59 7.80
CA ALA A 176 -7.96 -3.01 8.58
C ALA A 176 -7.76 -3.75 9.90
N GLU A 177 -8.85 -4.14 10.57
CA GLU A 177 -8.79 -4.79 11.89
C GLU A 177 -8.18 -6.19 11.80
N GLU A 178 -8.58 -7.01 10.82
CA GLU A 178 -7.99 -8.33 10.60
C GLU A 178 -6.53 -8.24 10.18
N PHE A 179 -6.16 -7.22 9.39
CA PHE A 179 -4.77 -7.00 9.02
C PHE A 179 -3.91 -6.54 10.20
N VAL A 180 -4.45 -5.72 11.10
CA VAL A 180 -3.79 -5.42 12.40
C VAL A 180 -3.56 -6.70 13.17
N SER A 181 -4.57 -7.57 13.32
CA SER A 181 -4.42 -8.84 14.03
C SER A 181 -3.36 -9.74 13.38
N ALA A 182 -3.33 -9.81 12.05
CA ALA A 182 -2.32 -10.58 11.32
C ALA A 182 -0.91 -10.03 11.56
N LEU A 183 -0.71 -8.71 11.46
CA LEU A 183 0.58 -8.05 11.73
C LEU A 183 1.05 -8.30 13.17
N GLN A 184 0.15 -8.14 14.14
CA GLN A 184 0.45 -8.39 15.56
C GLN A 184 0.79 -9.85 15.86
N ALA A 185 0.15 -10.80 15.19
CA ALA A 185 0.46 -12.23 15.33
C ALA A 185 1.88 -12.60 14.84
N HIS A 186 2.51 -11.73 14.04
CA HIS A 186 3.87 -11.87 13.55
C HIS A 186 4.84 -10.83 14.16
N ASP A 187 4.46 -10.17 15.26
CA ASP A 187 5.24 -9.13 15.94
C ASP A 187 5.63 -7.94 15.03
N VAL A 188 4.86 -7.71 13.96
CA VAL A 188 5.09 -6.59 13.04
C VAL A 188 4.44 -5.33 13.63
N PRO A 189 5.19 -4.23 13.81
CA PRO A 189 4.63 -3.03 14.40
C PRO A 189 3.52 -2.41 13.54
N VAL A 190 2.39 -2.11 14.18
CA VAL A 190 1.22 -1.56 13.51
C VAL A 190 0.43 -0.59 14.39
N ASP A 191 0.05 0.55 13.83
CA ASP A 191 -0.92 1.48 14.42
C ASP A 191 -2.16 1.58 13.51
N LEU A 192 -3.37 1.66 14.09
CA LEU A 192 -4.61 1.88 13.35
C LEU A 192 -5.37 3.11 13.85
N LYS A 193 -5.53 4.11 12.98
CA LYS A 193 -6.41 5.27 13.20
C LYS A 193 -7.79 5.03 12.59
N ARG A 194 -8.76 4.74 13.46
CA ARG A 194 -10.19 4.70 13.09
C ARG A 194 -10.74 6.12 12.95
N LEU A 195 -11.55 6.36 11.91
CA LEU A 195 -12.25 7.61 11.65
C LEU A 195 -13.77 7.34 11.66
N PRO A 196 -14.43 7.28 12.84
CA PRO A 196 -15.72 6.59 13.01
C PRO A 196 -16.84 7.04 12.07
N ALA A 197 -16.98 8.35 11.82
CA ALA A 197 -18.06 8.92 11.03
C ALA A 197 -17.73 9.11 9.53
N ARG A 198 -16.67 8.47 9.01
CA ARG A 198 -16.22 8.68 7.64
C ARG A 198 -16.39 7.43 6.79
N GLY A 199 -16.94 7.61 5.58
CA GLY A 199 -16.94 6.59 4.52
C GLY A 199 -15.69 6.67 3.64
N HIS A 200 -15.61 5.80 2.63
CA HIS A 200 -14.40 5.62 1.80
C HIS A 200 -13.87 6.91 1.17
N ILE A 201 -14.72 7.68 0.49
CA ILE A 201 -14.28 8.90 -0.22
C ILE A 201 -13.97 10.01 0.78
N LEU A 202 -14.81 10.17 1.81
CA LEU A 202 -14.63 11.21 2.81
C LEU A 202 -13.35 11.03 3.63
N THR A 203 -12.98 9.78 3.93
CA THR A 203 -11.71 9.45 4.58
C THR A 203 -10.51 9.95 3.76
N PHE A 204 -10.52 9.77 2.44
CA PHE A 204 -9.47 10.31 1.57
C PHE A 204 -9.48 11.84 1.51
N LEU A 205 -10.64 12.45 1.30
CA LEU A 205 -10.75 13.91 1.21
C LEU A 205 -10.33 14.62 2.51
N THR A 206 -10.46 13.94 3.65
CA THR A 206 -10.09 14.44 4.97
C THR A 206 -8.86 13.74 5.56
N VAL A 207 -8.01 13.17 4.68
CA VAL A 207 -6.77 12.47 5.07
C VAL A 207 -5.88 13.30 5.98
N GLY A 208 -5.92 14.63 5.87
CA GLY A 208 -5.19 15.58 6.72
C GLY A 208 -5.39 15.35 8.23
N SER A 209 -6.52 14.78 8.65
CA SER A 209 -6.78 14.45 10.06
C SER A 209 -6.05 13.19 10.56
N ALA A 210 -5.58 12.33 9.65
CA ALA A 210 -4.75 11.17 9.96
C ALA A 210 -3.25 11.49 9.88
N LEU A 211 -2.85 12.50 9.08
CA LEU A 211 -1.45 12.81 8.81
C LEU A 211 -0.60 13.08 10.06
N PRO A 212 -1.03 13.82 11.10
CA PRO A 212 -0.19 14.06 12.26
C PRO A 212 0.26 12.77 12.96
N ALA A 213 -0.64 11.80 13.13
CA ALA A 213 -0.30 10.52 13.74
C ALA A 213 0.51 9.63 12.77
N ALA A 214 0.21 9.69 11.46
CA ALA A 214 1.02 9.03 10.45
C ALA A 214 2.47 9.56 10.44
N ASP A 215 2.67 10.87 10.61
CA ASP A 215 3.98 11.51 10.63
C ASP A 215 4.78 11.13 11.87
N THR A 216 4.13 11.06 13.04
CA THR A 216 4.76 10.51 14.25
C THR A 216 5.22 9.07 14.03
N PHE A 217 4.41 8.25 13.35
CA PHE A 217 4.78 6.88 13.01
C PHE A 217 5.96 6.83 12.03
N LEU A 218 5.93 7.66 10.98
CA LEU A 218 7.06 7.80 10.05
C LEU A 218 8.35 8.17 10.78
N GLN A 219 8.30 9.17 11.66
CA GLN A 219 9.48 9.59 12.42
C GLN A 219 10.04 8.46 13.28
N ARG A 220 9.19 7.65 13.92
CA ARG A 220 9.63 6.50 14.72
C ARG A 220 10.42 5.47 13.91
N TYR A 221 10.02 5.20 12.66
CA TYR A 221 10.60 4.12 11.85
C TYR A 221 11.53 4.59 10.74
N LEU A 222 11.65 5.89 10.52
CA LEU A 222 12.62 6.49 9.61
C LEU A 222 13.77 7.17 10.34
N GLN A 223 13.83 7.18 11.67
CA GLN A 223 15.00 7.69 12.40
C GLN A 223 16.16 6.70 12.31
N ASP A 224 17.39 7.23 12.26
CA ASP A 224 18.59 6.40 12.29
C ASP A 224 18.67 5.63 13.62
N PRO A 225 19.15 4.37 13.63
CA PRO A 225 19.42 3.63 14.87
C PRO A 225 20.47 4.31 15.78
N ALA A 226 21.14 5.34 15.30
CA ALA A 226 22.18 6.10 16.00
C ALA A 226 21.76 7.58 16.10
N GLY A 227 20.93 7.88 17.10
CA GLY A 227 20.70 9.23 17.63
C GLY A 227 20.95 9.23 19.13
#